data_AF-A0A0Q7PQV8-F1
#
_entry.id   AF-A0A0Q7PQV8-F1
#
_cell.length_a   1.000
_cell.length_b   1.000
_cell.length_c   1.000
_cell.angle_alpha   90.00
_cell.angle_beta   90.00
_cell.angle_gamma   90.00
#
_symmetry.space_group_name_H-M   'P 1'
#
loop_
_entity.id
_entity.type
_entity.pdbx_description
1 polymer ?
#
loop_
_entity_poly.entity_id
_entity_poly.type
_entity_poly.pdbx_seq_one_letter_code
_entity_poly.pdbx_strand_id
1 'polypeptide(L)'
;MAEIALSNLPPSIVSELLNDEAFVNEWQIQITTKIAIGNNGPVFERDQFLSGLRKSLNGLEVDQIVSDTNGESWSVVAKAVDGDVRFLLSGATARYRLKSYAALAADPEIRLKWFAATCAEMNIHGDAAEFWNDRLAEPDPLGDEEFGKLVGELALMPTGVYQGLNDSLMEGTADLSNLIPSDPRYYERLIGEITEFTTLDEYVDEASRLIATWQAWKPEKGFRFALSLCSLGAISKTVQLPDVGEEMLAEIFSKIALDDDPLSKVAAVEIALAHCDTQPVLASFVEAVVGDFIADDPHRDESEFALLSQMAVLTASELSRKKAFPRSQPFYRKQASLAQASVILRAFSGTPVDRAAVVQWADRLGSSHDFYLQGLVDLRIEPRWLPDFIHAEQIRADFIGRIRNAVATNDDRITFDRLRALLVGPDSPLAKAVDWPFASLPSPLEGSLTPQGRVPEYILDQVRASLEAETLTANSFAGLVNVSLVDVLPSELSELAAAALRRVKFSIENLDDDARVFSLISGLAIVAAVSRSSELADTLRILTRILRRRKHFKPSANDEVRVAVIAAASRSEIAQWSSVCGEWLTEVAFEISDKAEALTLLAIVRRLQEIETALIGPLGKAIAALEAYTS
;
A
#
# COMPACT_ATOMS: atom_id res chain seq x y z
N MET A 1 21.25 13.91 -34.66
CA MET A 1 21.98 14.44 -33.48
C MET A 1 21.25 14.10 -32.18
N ALA A 2 19.92 14.22 -32.10
CA ALA A 2 19.13 13.83 -30.93
C ALA A 2 19.31 12.34 -30.52
N GLU A 3 19.25 11.39 -31.46
CA GLU A 3 19.49 9.96 -31.17
C GLU A 3 20.87 9.66 -30.60
N ILE A 4 21.91 10.35 -31.09
CA ILE A 4 23.28 10.24 -30.57
C ILE A 4 23.38 10.84 -29.17
N ALA A 5 22.67 11.94 -28.88
CA ALA A 5 22.59 12.52 -27.54
C ALA A 5 21.85 11.59 -26.56
N LEU A 6 20.74 10.99 -26.98
CA LEU A 6 19.97 10.02 -26.19
C LEU A 6 20.79 8.78 -25.83
N SER A 7 21.65 8.30 -26.74
CA SER A 7 22.54 7.15 -26.46
C SER A 7 23.58 7.39 -25.35
N ASN A 8 23.81 8.65 -24.96
CA ASN A 8 24.72 9.02 -23.87
C ASN A 8 23.99 9.33 -22.55
N LEU A 9 22.66 9.27 -22.53
CA LEU A 9 21.86 9.48 -21.33
C LEU A 9 21.54 8.13 -20.65
N PRO A 10 21.37 8.12 -19.32
CA PRO A 10 20.86 6.96 -18.60
C PRO A 10 19.52 6.47 -19.19
N PRO A 11 19.28 5.14 -19.28
CA PRO A 11 18.07 4.58 -19.89
C PRO A 11 16.75 5.10 -19.30
N SER A 12 16.73 5.44 -18.01
CA SER A 12 15.57 6.03 -17.33
C SER A 12 15.24 7.42 -17.88
N ILE A 13 16.25 8.28 -18.06
CA ILE A 13 16.10 9.63 -18.63
C ILE A 13 15.72 9.53 -20.11
N VAL A 14 16.28 8.57 -20.85
CA VAL A 14 15.90 8.30 -22.24
C VAL A 14 14.43 7.89 -22.32
N SER A 15 13.97 7.00 -21.45
CA SER A 15 12.57 6.58 -21.40
C SER A 15 11.64 7.75 -21.06
N GLU A 16 12.02 8.61 -20.12
CA GLU A 16 11.22 9.75 -19.69
C GLU A 16 11.13 10.81 -20.80
N LEU A 17 12.24 11.11 -21.49
CA LEU A 17 12.27 12.01 -22.65
C LEU A 17 11.52 11.47 -23.86
N LEU A 18 11.58 10.16 -24.11
CA LEU A 18 10.85 9.53 -25.22
C LEU A 18 9.35 9.40 -24.92
N ASN A 19 8.93 9.54 -23.66
CA ASN A 19 7.52 9.59 -23.25
C ASN A 19 6.94 11.02 -23.27
N ASP A 20 7.78 12.06 -23.43
CA ASP A 20 7.34 13.45 -23.58
C ASP A 20 7.01 13.75 -25.05
N GLU A 21 5.71 13.82 -25.37
CA GLU A 21 5.23 14.13 -26.73
C GLU A 21 5.78 15.47 -27.25
N ALA A 22 5.97 16.48 -26.40
CA ALA A 22 6.49 17.78 -26.81
C ALA A 22 7.97 17.66 -27.20
N PHE A 23 8.76 16.93 -26.41
CA PHE A 23 10.17 16.66 -26.70
C PHE A 23 10.34 15.84 -28.00
N VAL A 24 9.60 14.75 -28.14
CA VAL A 24 9.68 13.88 -29.34
C VAL A 24 9.31 14.66 -30.61
N ASN A 25 8.27 15.49 -30.54
CA ASN A 25 7.82 16.32 -31.66
C ASN A 25 8.80 17.46 -31.98
N GLU A 26 9.34 18.14 -30.97
CA GLU A 26 10.33 19.21 -31.14
C GLU A 26 11.58 18.71 -31.88
N TRP A 27 12.03 17.50 -31.55
CA TRP A 27 13.27 16.92 -32.08
C TRP A 27 13.07 15.93 -33.24
N GLN A 28 11.82 15.72 -33.68
CA GLN A 28 11.44 14.79 -34.76
C GLN A 28 12.05 13.38 -34.59
N ILE A 29 12.07 12.87 -33.36
CA ILE A 29 12.65 11.56 -33.06
C ILE A 29 11.70 10.48 -33.59
N GLN A 30 12.17 9.61 -34.50
CA GLN A 30 11.37 8.50 -35.00
C GLN A 30 11.33 7.38 -33.95
N ILE A 31 10.28 7.36 -33.13
CA ILE A 31 10.04 6.26 -32.20
C ILE A 31 9.35 5.12 -32.94
N THR A 32 10.14 4.14 -33.36
CA THR A 32 9.64 2.89 -33.91
C THR A 32 9.03 2.05 -32.78
N THR A 33 7.70 2.13 -32.62
CA THR A 33 6.98 1.37 -31.58
C THR A 33 6.68 -0.04 -32.09
N LYS A 34 6.99 -1.06 -31.28
CA LYS A 34 6.78 -2.47 -31.63
C LYS A 34 5.67 -3.10 -30.80
N ILE A 35 4.93 -4.04 -31.40
CA ILE A 35 3.91 -4.86 -30.72
C ILE A 35 4.41 -6.30 -30.69
N ALA A 36 4.62 -6.86 -29.50
CA ALA A 36 4.93 -8.27 -29.30
C ALA A 36 3.64 -9.05 -28.99
N ILE A 37 3.49 -10.25 -29.58
CA ILE A 37 2.36 -11.14 -29.30
C ILE A 37 2.80 -12.24 -28.33
N GLY A 38 2.57 -12.02 -27.03
CA GLY A 38 3.07 -12.90 -25.97
C GLY A 38 4.60 -12.87 -25.84
N ASN A 39 5.15 -13.54 -24.81
CA ASN A 39 6.58 -13.39 -24.47
C ASN A 39 7.57 -13.97 -25.49
N ASN A 40 7.14 -14.89 -26.34
CA ASN A 40 7.97 -15.54 -27.37
C ASN A 40 7.31 -15.57 -28.76
N GLY A 41 6.24 -14.79 -28.96
CA GLY A 41 5.58 -14.75 -30.27
C GLY A 41 6.18 -13.70 -31.20
N PRO A 42 5.54 -13.51 -32.36
CA PRO A 42 6.02 -12.54 -33.35
C PRO A 42 5.96 -11.11 -32.81
N VAL A 43 6.92 -10.31 -33.24
CA VAL A 43 7.01 -8.87 -32.94
C VAL A 43 6.77 -8.11 -34.22
N PHE A 44 5.88 -7.13 -34.21
CA PHE A 44 5.51 -6.35 -35.38
C PHE A 44 5.84 -4.88 -35.20
N GLU A 45 6.09 -4.19 -36.31
CA GLU A 45 6.02 -2.73 -36.34
C GLU A 45 4.57 -2.29 -36.10
N ARG A 46 4.35 -1.40 -35.12
CA ARG A 46 3.00 -1.02 -34.66
C ARG A 46 2.11 -0.60 -35.82
N ASP A 47 2.56 0.35 -36.62
CA ASP A 47 1.74 0.97 -37.67
C ASP A 47 1.39 -0.06 -38.77
N GLN A 48 2.31 -0.99 -39.09
CA GLN A 48 2.05 -2.06 -40.04
C GLN A 48 1.01 -3.05 -39.51
N PHE A 49 1.14 -3.43 -38.23
CA PHE A 49 0.24 -4.37 -37.58
C PHE A 49 -1.17 -3.80 -37.43
N LEU A 50 -1.30 -2.57 -36.93
CA LEU A 50 -2.58 -1.88 -36.78
C LEU A 50 -3.23 -1.62 -38.14
N SER A 51 -2.45 -1.30 -39.19
CA SER A 51 -2.97 -1.21 -40.57
C SER A 51 -3.52 -2.56 -41.07
N GLY A 52 -2.84 -3.67 -40.79
CA GLY A 52 -3.33 -5.02 -41.11
C GLY A 52 -4.64 -5.35 -40.40
N LEU A 53 -4.75 -5.01 -39.12
CA LEU A 53 -5.97 -5.19 -38.33
C LEU A 53 -7.14 -4.37 -38.89
N ARG A 54 -6.92 -3.10 -39.25
CA ARG A 54 -7.95 -2.24 -39.89
C ARG A 54 -8.45 -2.82 -41.21
N LYS A 55 -7.54 -3.29 -42.06
CA LYS A 55 -7.92 -3.95 -43.32
C LYS A 55 -8.75 -5.21 -43.08
N SER A 56 -8.40 -5.98 -42.05
CA SER A 56 -9.12 -7.20 -41.70
C SER A 56 -10.51 -6.91 -41.14
N LEU A 57 -10.68 -5.80 -40.39
CA LEU A 57 -11.98 -5.31 -39.96
C LEU A 57 -12.87 -4.87 -41.13
N ASN A 58 -12.29 -4.20 -42.13
CA ASN A 58 -13.02 -3.76 -43.33
C ASN A 58 -13.36 -4.92 -44.28
N GLY A 59 -12.61 -6.02 -44.22
CA GLY A 59 -12.84 -7.26 -44.96
C GLY A 59 -12.96 -8.43 -44.01
N LEU A 60 -14.08 -8.52 -43.28
CA LEU A 60 -14.34 -9.63 -42.36
C LEU A 60 -14.15 -10.98 -43.06
N GLU A 61 -13.53 -11.90 -42.34
CA GLU A 61 -13.16 -13.24 -42.83
C GLU A 61 -12.14 -13.26 -43.98
N VAL A 62 -11.52 -12.12 -44.30
CA VAL A 62 -10.44 -12.03 -45.30
C VAL A 62 -9.09 -11.92 -44.60
N ASP A 63 -8.21 -12.85 -44.93
CA ASP A 63 -6.82 -12.88 -44.52
C ASP A 63 -6.06 -11.62 -44.97
N GLN A 64 -5.48 -10.92 -43.98
CA GLN A 64 -4.55 -9.83 -44.22
C GLN A 64 -3.14 -10.26 -43.83
N ILE A 65 -2.20 -10.12 -44.76
CA ILE A 65 -0.81 -10.47 -44.52
C ILE A 65 -0.09 -9.29 -43.87
N VAL A 66 0.55 -9.56 -42.73
CA VAL A 66 1.44 -8.64 -42.02
C VAL A 66 2.79 -9.33 -41.82
N SER A 67 3.88 -8.55 -41.89
CA SER A 67 5.24 -9.07 -41.68
C SER A 67 5.73 -8.72 -40.29
N ASP A 68 6.30 -9.70 -39.60
CA ASP A 68 6.98 -9.46 -38.33
C ASP A 68 8.36 -8.80 -38.55
N THR A 69 9.03 -8.41 -37.48
CA THR A 69 10.35 -7.76 -37.53
C THR A 69 11.47 -8.68 -38.02
N ASN A 70 11.22 -9.99 -38.09
CA ASN A 70 12.15 -10.98 -38.67
C ASN A 70 11.86 -11.24 -40.16
N GLY A 71 10.81 -10.62 -40.72
CA GLY A 71 10.38 -10.77 -42.10
C GLY A 71 9.47 -11.99 -42.34
N GLU A 72 9.02 -12.69 -41.29
CA GLU A 72 8.06 -13.78 -41.43
C GLU A 72 6.66 -13.22 -41.71
N SER A 73 5.90 -13.89 -42.59
CA SER A 73 4.56 -13.46 -42.97
C SER A 73 3.50 -14.14 -42.10
N TRP A 74 2.61 -13.33 -41.54
CA TRP A 74 1.52 -13.76 -40.69
C TRP A 74 0.17 -13.34 -41.28
N SER A 75 -0.83 -14.20 -41.17
CA SER A 75 -2.21 -13.90 -41.57
C SER A 75 -3.03 -13.44 -40.36
N VAL A 76 -3.56 -12.22 -40.44
CA VAL A 76 -4.52 -11.65 -39.49
C VAL A 76 -5.93 -11.75 -40.07
N VAL A 77 -6.86 -12.30 -39.30
CA VAL A 77 -8.27 -12.44 -39.67
C VAL A 77 -9.18 -11.95 -38.54
N ALA A 78 -10.05 -11.00 -38.86
CA ALA A 78 -11.20 -10.62 -38.04
C ALA A 78 -12.41 -11.47 -38.44
N LYS A 79 -13.05 -12.10 -37.46
CA LYS A 79 -14.25 -12.94 -37.65
C LYS A 79 -15.39 -12.41 -36.80
N ALA A 80 -16.58 -12.31 -37.39
CA ALA A 80 -17.80 -12.06 -36.65
C ALA A 80 -18.25 -13.36 -35.96
N VAL A 81 -18.33 -13.37 -34.64
CA VAL A 81 -18.74 -14.53 -33.83
C VAL A 81 -19.73 -14.03 -32.78
N ASP A 82 -20.97 -14.52 -32.83
CA ASP A 82 -22.04 -14.17 -31.89
C ASP A 82 -22.29 -12.66 -31.74
N GLY A 83 -22.06 -11.91 -32.83
CA GLY A 83 -22.21 -10.45 -32.86
C GLY A 83 -20.98 -9.67 -32.38
N ASP A 84 -19.90 -10.33 -31.97
CA ASP A 84 -18.61 -9.71 -31.65
C ASP A 84 -17.57 -9.95 -32.75
N VAL A 85 -16.51 -9.15 -32.75
CA VAL A 85 -15.36 -9.35 -33.64
C VAL A 85 -14.21 -10.01 -32.87
N ARG A 86 -13.75 -11.16 -33.37
CA ARG A 86 -12.59 -11.88 -32.83
C ARG A 86 -11.45 -11.88 -33.83
N PHE A 87 -10.23 -11.76 -33.34
CA PHE A 87 -9.03 -11.72 -34.16
C PHE A 87 -8.21 -12.99 -33.98
N LEU A 88 -7.78 -13.55 -35.11
CA LEU A 88 -6.86 -14.69 -35.16
C LEU A 88 -5.62 -14.27 -35.94
N LEU A 89 -4.45 -14.52 -35.36
CA LEU A 89 -3.15 -14.38 -36.00
C LEU A 89 -2.60 -15.77 -36.28
N SER A 90 -2.27 -16.08 -37.54
CA SER A 90 -1.78 -17.41 -37.93
C SER A 90 -0.47 -17.29 -38.71
N GLY A 91 0.55 -17.99 -38.25
CA GLY A 91 1.81 -18.21 -38.95
C GLY A 91 1.89 -19.63 -39.51
N ALA A 92 3.06 -20.02 -40.01
CA ALA A 92 3.27 -21.36 -40.56
C ALA A 92 3.13 -22.47 -39.49
N THR A 93 3.57 -22.19 -38.26
CA THR A 93 3.69 -23.18 -37.17
C THR A 93 2.86 -22.85 -35.94
N ALA A 94 2.33 -21.63 -35.84
CA ALA A 94 1.64 -21.13 -34.65
C ALA A 94 0.35 -20.36 -34.99
N ARG A 95 -0.59 -20.36 -34.04
CA ARG A 95 -1.82 -19.56 -34.11
C ARG A 95 -2.09 -18.91 -32.77
N TYR A 96 -2.40 -17.62 -32.79
CA TYR A 96 -2.70 -16.81 -31.61
C TYR A 96 -4.10 -16.23 -31.72
N ARG A 97 -4.86 -16.32 -30.63
CA ARG A 97 -6.08 -15.54 -30.46
C ARG A 97 -5.69 -14.19 -29.88
N LEU A 98 -6.04 -13.11 -30.57
CA LEU A 98 -5.72 -11.77 -30.10
C LEU A 98 -6.85 -11.19 -29.25
N LYS A 99 -6.51 -10.21 -28.39
CA LYS A 99 -7.48 -9.30 -27.76
C LYS A 99 -8.25 -8.53 -28.86
N SER A 100 -9.44 -8.02 -28.55
CA SER A 100 -10.24 -7.32 -29.55
C SER A 100 -9.63 -5.96 -29.90
N TYR A 101 -9.50 -5.70 -31.20
CA TYR A 101 -9.08 -4.41 -31.78
C TYR A 101 -10.25 -3.67 -32.44
N ALA A 102 -11.49 -3.99 -32.06
CA ALA A 102 -12.70 -3.45 -32.70
C ALA A 102 -12.81 -1.91 -32.59
N ALA A 103 -12.11 -1.28 -31.65
CA ALA A 103 -11.97 0.19 -31.57
C ALA A 103 -11.37 0.83 -32.83
N LEU A 104 -10.66 0.06 -33.67
CA LEU A 104 -10.06 0.52 -34.92
C LEU A 104 -11.00 0.40 -36.13
N ALA A 105 -12.22 -0.12 -35.96
CA ALA A 105 -13.16 -0.32 -37.05
C ALA A 105 -13.53 1.02 -37.69
N ALA A 106 -13.74 1.05 -39.01
CA ALA A 106 -14.23 2.25 -39.70
C ALA A 106 -15.66 2.60 -39.29
N ASP A 107 -16.46 1.58 -38.96
CA ASP A 107 -17.85 1.70 -38.55
C ASP A 107 -17.97 2.13 -37.07
N PRO A 108 -18.58 3.30 -36.76
CA PRO A 108 -18.84 3.73 -35.39
C PRO A 108 -19.69 2.75 -34.58
N GLU A 109 -20.63 2.03 -35.19
CA GLU A 109 -21.49 1.10 -34.47
C GLU A 109 -20.69 -0.08 -33.89
N ILE A 110 -19.72 -0.60 -34.66
CA ILE A 110 -18.82 -1.66 -34.20
C ILE A 110 -17.96 -1.18 -33.03
N ARG A 111 -17.42 0.05 -33.13
CA ARG A 111 -16.59 0.66 -32.07
C ARG A 111 -17.39 0.88 -30.78
N LEU A 112 -18.57 1.48 -30.89
CA LEU A 112 -19.44 1.77 -29.75
C LEU A 112 -19.96 0.49 -29.08
N LYS A 113 -20.33 -0.52 -29.88
CA LYS A 113 -20.75 -1.82 -29.35
C LYS A 113 -19.62 -2.50 -28.56
N TRP A 114 -18.41 -2.50 -29.12
CA TRP A 114 -17.23 -3.03 -28.41
C TRP A 114 -16.97 -2.23 -27.14
N PHE A 115 -16.98 -0.90 -27.20
CA PHE A 115 -16.67 -0.06 -26.05
C PHE A 115 -17.71 -0.20 -24.94
N ALA A 116 -19.00 -0.32 -25.28
CA ALA A 116 -20.06 -0.61 -24.31
C ALA A 116 -19.83 -1.96 -23.61
N ALA A 117 -19.44 -3.00 -24.36
CA ALA A 117 -19.09 -4.30 -23.79
C ALA A 117 -17.83 -4.22 -22.91
N THR A 118 -16.82 -3.45 -23.32
CA THR A 118 -15.60 -3.21 -22.53
C THR A 118 -15.91 -2.44 -21.25
N CYS A 119 -16.73 -1.38 -21.30
CA CYS A 119 -17.18 -0.65 -20.11
C CYS A 119 -17.92 -1.57 -19.15
N ALA A 120 -18.83 -2.41 -19.66
CA ALA A 120 -19.57 -3.39 -18.87
C ALA A 120 -18.68 -4.52 -18.31
N GLU A 121 -17.55 -4.85 -18.93
CA GLU A 121 -16.61 -5.86 -18.42
C GLU A 121 -15.55 -5.28 -17.47
N MET A 122 -15.24 -3.99 -17.57
CA MET A 122 -14.14 -3.38 -16.80
C MET A 122 -14.63 -2.38 -15.74
N ASN A 123 -15.94 -2.15 -15.65
CA ASN A 123 -16.59 -1.16 -14.81
C ASN A 123 -16.14 0.29 -15.08
N ILE A 124 -16.04 0.66 -16.36
CA ILE A 124 -15.61 2.00 -16.76
C ILE A 124 -16.82 2.93 -16.74
N HIS A 125 -16.70 4.07 -16.05
CA HIS A 125 -17.76 5.06 -15.87
C HIS A 125 -17.17 6.47 -15.75
N GLY A 126 -18.03 7.49 -15.67
CA GLY A 126 -17.67 8.90 -15.51
C GLY A 126 -17.03 9.52 -16.77
N ASP A 127 -16.31 10.61 -16.56
CA ASP A 127 -15.78 11.48 -17.62
C ASP A 127 -14.93 10.72 -18.66
N ALA A 128 -14.15 9.73 -18.24
CA ALA A 128 -13.35 8.93 -19.16
C ALA A 128 -14.21 8.05 -20.08
N ALA A 129 -15.31 7.49 -19.56
CA ALA A 129 -16.25 6.71 -20.37
C ALA A 129 -16.99 7.62 -21.36
N GLU A 130 -17.45 8.79 -20.90
CA GLU A 130 -18.15 9.77 -21.74
C GLU A 130 -17.25 10.27 -22.86
N PHE A 131 -16.02 10.66 -22.54
CA PHE A 131 -15.03 11.12 -23.52
C PHE A 131 -14.79 10.09 -24.63
N TRP A 132 -14.51 8.83 -24.26
CA TRP A 132 -14.23 7.79 -25.25
C TRP A 132 -15.48 7.37 -26.02
N ASN A 133 -16.66 7.40 -25.39
CA ASN A 133 -17.91 7.15 -26.08
C ASN A 133 -18.15 8.20 -27.18
N ASP A 134 -17.96 9.47 -26.87
CA ASP A 134 -18.11 10.57 -27.83
C ASP A 134 -17.07 10.47 -28.95
N ARG A 135 -15.79 10.25 -28.62
CA ARG A 135 -14.74 10.11 -29.63
C ARG A 135 -14.97 8.91 -30.55
N LEU A 136 -15.40 7.76 -30.01
CA LEU A 136 -15.66 6.56 -30.80
C LEU A 136 -16.92 6.69 -31.67
N ALA A 137 -17.84 7.61 -31.36
CA ALA A 137 -19.05 7.89 -32.14
C ALA A 137 -18.79 8.74 -33.40
N GLU A 138 -17.66 9.45 -33.46
CA GLU A 138 -17.31 10.29 -34.61
C GLU A 138 -17.15 9.48 -35.91
N PRO A 139 -17.41 10.05 -37.10
CA PRO A 139 -17.28 9.29 -38.35
C PRO A 139 -15.85 8.79 -38.62
N ASP A 140 -14.84 9.54 -38.20
CA ASP A 140 -13.44 9.23 -38.45
C ASP A 140 -12.92 8.18 -37.46
N PRO A 141 -12.34 7.05 -37.94
CA PRO A 141 -11.81 6.02 -37.07
C PRO A 141 -10.58 6.51 -36.28
N LEU A 142 -10.27 5.81 -35.18
CA LEU A 142 -9.11 6.15 -34.37
C LEU A 142 -7.80 5.99 -35.16
N GLY A 143 -6.95 7.01 -35.07
CA GLY A 143 -5.54 6.92 -35.44
C GLY A 143 -4.75 6.01 -34.50
N ASP A 144 -3.50 5.71 -34.85
CA ASP A 144 -2.63 4.83 -34.04
C ASP A 144 -2.33 5.44 -32.65
N GLU A 145 -2.17 6.76 -32.58
CA GLU A 145 -1.94 7.47 -31.32
C GLU A 145 -3.17 7.47 -30.42
N GLU A 146 -4.35 7.76 -30.98
CA GLU A 146 -5.61 7.76 -30.23
C GLU A 146 -5.97 6.37 -29.72
N PHE A 147 -5.74 5.35 -30.55
CA PHE A 147 -5.87 3.97 -30.11
C PHE A 147 -4.89 3.62 -29.00
N GLY A 148 -3.63 4.08 -29.09
CA GLY A 148 -2.65 3.95 -28.02
C GLY A 148 -3.11 4.60 -26.71
N LYS A 149 -3.69 5.81 -26.78
CA LYS A 149 -4.27 6.51 -25.63
C LYS A 149 -5.43 5.72 -25.02
N LEU A 150 -6.36 5.21 -25.82
CA LEU A 150 -7.45 4.37 -25.33
C LEU A 150 -6.96 3.10 -24.64
N VAL A 151 -6.01 2.39 -25.26
CA VAL A 151 -5.42 1.17 -24.65
C VAL A 151 -4.71 1.51 -23.34
N GLY A 152 -3.99 2.63 -23.28
CA GLY A 152 -3.37 3.14 -22.05
C GLY A 152 -4.40 3.42 -20.97
N GLU A 153 -5.51 4.09 -21.31
CA GLU A 153 -6.59 4.37 -20.36
C GLU A 153 -7.25 3.10 -19.81
N LEU A 154 -7.46 2.10 -20.66
CA LEU A 154 -8.00 0.79 -20.25
C LEU A 154 -7.02 0.04 -19.35
N ALA A 155 -5.71 0.12 -19.62
CA ALA A 155 -4.67 -0.51 -18.81
C ALA A 155 -4.58 0.08 -17.39
N LEU A 156 -5.03 1.32 -17.20
CA LEU A 156 -5.09 2.00 -15.90
C LEU A 156 -6.37 1.70 -15.11
N MET A 157 -7.26 0.84 -15.60
CA MET A 157 -8.42 0.40 -14.80
C MET A 157 -8.00 -0.67 -13.78
N PRO A 158 -8.55 -0.67 -12.55
CA PRO A 158 -8.31 -1.74 -11.56
C PRO A 158 -8.51 -3.16 -12.09
N THR A 159 -9.54 -3.34 -12.91
CA THR A 159 -9.82 -4.61 -13.61
C THR A 159 -8.79 -4.93 -14.68
N GLY A 160 -8.28 -3.92 -15.39
CA GLY A 160 -7.22 -4.04 -16.40
C GLY A 160 -5.88 -4.43 -15.79
N VAL A 161 -5.49 -3.79 -14.68
CA VAL A 161 -4.27 -4.14 -13.93
C VAL A 161 -4.39 -5.56 -13.37
N TYR A 162 -5.50 -5.91 -12.74
CA TYR A 162 -5.71 -7.28 -12.25
C TYR A 162 -5.59 -8.33 -13.37
N GLN A 163 -6.19 -8.09 -14.53
CA GLN A 163 -6.09 -8.98 -15.69
C GLN A 163 -4.66 -9.07 -16.22
N GLY A 164 -3.97 -7.94 -16.36
CA GLY A 164 -2.58 -7.90 -16.83
C GLY A 164 -1.62 -8.63 -15.88
N LEU A 165 -1.86 -8.51 -14.57
CA LEU A 165 -1.13 -9.27 -13.55
C LEU A 165 -1.35 -10.77 -13.69
N ASN A 166 -2.61 -11.19 -13.74
CA ASN A 166 -2.96 -12.60 -13.87
C ASN A 166 -2.39 -13.21 -15.17
N ASP A 167 -2.51 -12.50 -16.30
CA ASP A 167 -1.93 -12.90 -17.58
C ASP A 167 -0.40 -13.08 -17.44
N SER A 168 0.31 -12.09 -16.87
CA SER A 168 1.77 -12.14 -16.69
C SER A 168 2.21 -13.29 -15.80
N LEU A 169 1.54 -13.47 -14.66
CA LEU A 169 1.87 -14.52 -13.68
C LEU A 169 1.62 -15.92 -14.24
N MET A 170 0.54 -16.11 -15.01
CA MET A 170 0.27 -17.37 -15.71
C MET A 170 1.33 -17.69 -16.78
N GLU A 171 1.91 -16.66 -17.39
CA GLU A 171 3.01 -16.79 -18.34
C GLU A 171 4.40 -16.94 -17.65
N GLY A 172 4.45 -16.85 -16.32
CA GLY A 172 5.68 -16.94 -15.54
C GLY A 172 6.55 -15.69 -15.61
N THR A 173 5.97 -14.53 -15.95
CA THR A 173 6.64 -13.23 -15.95
C THR A 173 6.08 -12.33 -14.86
N ALA A 174 6.95 -11.65 -14.13
CA ALA A 174 6.57 -10.62 -13.19
C ALA A 174 7.68 -9.57 -13.14
N ASP A 175 7.39 -8.40 -13.71
CA ASP A 175 8.22 -7.21 -13.48
C ASP A 175 7.58 -6.36 -12.39
N LEU A 176 8.41 -5.64 -11.64
CA LEU A 176 7.97 -4.75 -10.57
C LEU A 176 7.05 -3.65 -11.10
N SER A 177 7.27 -3.20 -12.34
CA SER A 177 6.41 -2.22 -13.02
C SER A 177 5.00 -2.74 -13.32
N ASN A 178 4.85 -4.05 -13.54
CA ASN A 178 3.55 -4.69 -13.69
C ASN A 178 2.86 -4.88 -12.34
N LEU A 179 3.62 -5.29 -11.32
CA LEU A 179 3.13 -5.47 -9.94
C LEU A 179 2.65 -4.15 -9.35
N ILE A 180 3.35 -3.04 -9.61
CA ILE A 180 3.10 -1.75 -8.98
C ILE A 180 3.06 -0.66 -10.05
N PRO A 181 1.86 -0.35 -10.58
CA PRO A 181 1.68 0.73 -11.53
C PRO A 181 2.24 2.05 -10.98
N SER A 182 2.88 2.84 -11.84
CA SER A 182 3.43 4.14 -11.46
C SER A 182 2.46 5.30 -11.59
N ASP A 183 1.39 5.14 -12.38
CA ASP A 183 0.47 6.22 -12.72
C ASP A 183 -0.50 6.49 -11.55
N PRO A 184 -0.53 7.70 -10.97
CA PRO A 184 -1.45 8.05 -9.89
C PRO A 184 -2.92 7.82 -10.22
N ARG A 185 -3.32 7.98 -11.49
CA ARG A 185 -4.72 7.82 -11.95
C ARG A 185 -5.24 6.41 -11.74
N TYR A 186 -4.34 5.42 -11.79
CA TYR A 186 -4.69 4.04 -11.46
C TYR A 186 -5.19 3.92 -10.01
N TYR A 187 -4.45 4.49 -9.06
CA TYR A 187 -4.82 4.38 -7.65
C TYR A 187 -6.03 5.25 -7.33
N GLU A 188 -6.18 6.42 -7.94
CA GLU A 188 -7.41 7.24 -7.82
C GLU A 188 -8.65 6.43 -8.23
N ARG A 189 -8.57 5.62 -9.29
CA ARG A 189 -9.64 4.69 -9.69
C ARG A 189 -9.80 3.49 -8.75
N LEU A 190 -8.74 3.08 -8.07
CA LEU A 190 -8.73 1.95 -7.13
C LEU A 190 -9.29 2.33 -5.76
N ILE A 191 -8.91 3.51 -5.24
CA ILE A 191 -9.17 3.94 -3.87
C ILE A 191 -9.98 5.24 -3.74
N GLY A 192 -10.36 5.89 -4.83
CA GLY A 192 -11.14 7.12 -4.84
C GLY A 192 -10.24 8.36 -4.87
N GLU A 193 -10.75 9.48 -5.35
CA GLU A 193 -9.97 10.72 -5.49
C GLU A 193 -10.00 11.57 -4.22
N ILE A 194 -8.86 12.17 -3.86
CA ILE A 194 -8.80 13.09 -2.72
C ILE A 194 -8.02 14.36 -3.03
N THR A 195 -8.28 15.39 -2.23
CA THR A 195 -7.47 16.62 -2.17
C THR A 195 -6.48 16.57 -1.01
N GLU A 196 -5.52 17.51 -0.97
CA GLU A 196 -4.49 17.59 0.07
C GLU A 196 -5.04 17.80 1.50
N PHE A 197 -6.25 18.36 1.63
CA PHE A 197 -6.88 18.67 2.91
C PHE A 197 -7.93 17.65 3.35
N THR A 198 -8.12 16.59 2.58
CA THR A 198 -9.16 15.59 2.84
C THR A 198 -8.89 14.90 4.17
N THR A 199 -9.83 15.02 5.09
CA THR A 199 -9.82 14.33 6.38
C THR A 199 -10.15 12.84 6.20
N LEU A 200 -9.90 12.03 7.22
CA LEU A 200 -10.24 10.61 7.14
C LEU A 200 -11.76 10.39 7.01
N ASP A 201 -12.59 11.17 7.71
CA ASP A 201 -14.05 11.05 7.62
C ASP A 201 -14.55 11.39 6.21
N GLU A 202 -14.04 12.46 5.60
CA GLU A 202 -14.34 12.81 4.20
C GLU A 202 -13.88 11.72 3.23
N TYR A 203 -12.74 11.07 3.52
CA TYR A 203 -12.28 9.94 2.74
C TYR A 203 -13.18 8.71 2.90
N VAL A 204 -13.72 8.43 4.09
CA VAL A 204 -14.69 7.33 4.28
C VAL A 204 -15.95 7.58 3.43
N ASP A 205 -16.42 8.82 3.34
CA ASP A 205 -17.54 9.19 2.46
C ASP A 205 -17.20 8.99 0.98
N GLU A 206 -15.98 9.32 0.56
CA GLU A 206 -15.51 9.07 -0.80
C GLU A 206 -15.39 7.57 -1.11
N ALA A 207 -14.76 6.81 -0.21
CA ALA A 207 -14.67 5.36 -0.32
C ALA A 207 -16.06 4.73 -0.40
N SER A 208 -17.05 5.24 0.36
CA SER A 208 -18.44 4.78 0.29
C SER A 208 -19.06 5.01 -1.09
N ARG A 209 -18.79 6.15 -1.75
CA ARG A 209 -19.27 6.43 -3.11
C ARG A 209 -18.65 5.46 -4.11
N LEU A 210 -17.34 5.27 -4.04
CA LEU A 210 -16.63 4.35 -4.92
C LEU A 210 -17.10 2.89 -4.72
N ILE A 211 -17.31 2.47 -3.47
CA ILE A 211 -17.88 1.16 -3.12
C ILE A 211 -19.24 0.98 -3.79
N ALA A 212 -20.13 1.97 -3.72
CA ALA A 212 -21.44 1.89 -4.37
C ALA A 212 -21.30 1.66 -5.89
N THR A 213 -20.35 2.33 -6.53
CA THR A 213 -20.06 2.13 -7.96
C THR A 213 -19.52 0.74 -8.27
N TRP A 214 -18.66 0.18 -7.40
CA TRP A 214 -18.22 -1.21 -7.55
C TRP A 214 -19.37 -2.20 -7.39
N GLN A 215 -20.22 -2.01 -6.38
CA GLN A 215 -21.32 -2.92 -6.08
C GLN A 215 -22.45 -2.89 -7.13
N ALA A 216 -22.58 -1.78 -7.87
CA ALA A 216 -23.54 -1.67 -8.98
C ALA A 216 -23.16 -2.49 -10.23
N TRP A 217 -21.91 -2.98 -10.33
CA TRP A 217 -21.37 -3.58 -11.55
C TRP A 217 -21.77 -5.06 -11.75
N LYS A 218 -21.11 -5.96 -11.01
CA LYS A 218 -21.33 -7.41 -11.05
C LYS A 218 -21.28 -7.91 -9.61
N PRO A 219 -22.28 -8.66 -9.11
CA PRO A 219 -22.40 -8.96 -7.68
C PRO A 219 -21.11 -9.51 -7.05
N GLU A 220 -20.51 -10.56 -7.63
CA GLU A 220 -19.27 -11.13 -7.11
C GLU A 220 -18.05 -10.20 -7.30
N LYS A 221 -17.77 -9.77 -8.54
CA LYS A 221 -16.56 -8.98 -8.84
C LYS A 221 -16.57 -7.62 -8.13
N GLY A 222 -17.71 -6.94 -8.18
CA GLY A 222 -17.94 -5.65 -7.53
C GLY A 222 -17.77 -5.73 -6.02
N PHE A 223 -18.35 -6.76 -5.40
CA PHE A 223 -18.18 -6.99 -3.96
C PHE A 223 -16.71 -7.21 -3.59
N ARG A 224 -15.98 -8.06 -4.32
CA ARG A 224 -14.54 -8.31 -4.05
C ARG A 224 -13.69 -7.05 -4.23
N PHE A 225 -13.95 -6.23 -5.25
CA PHE A 225 -13.23 -4.95 -5.41
C PHE A 225 -13.56 -3.96 -4.27
N ALA A 226 -14.81 -3.90 -3.81
CA ALA A 226 -15.20 -3.09 -2.65
C ALA A 226 -14.46 -3.51 -1.37
N LEU A 227 -14.25 -4.81 -1.16
CA LEU A 227 -13.52 -5.32 0.01
C LEU A 227 -12.06 -4.87 0.04
N SER A 228 -11.40 -4.68 -1.11
CA SER A 228 -10.03 -4.17 -1.21
C SER A 228 -9.85 -2.76 -0.63
N LEU A 229 -10.93 -1.98 -0.48
CA LEU A 229 -10.91 -0.64 0.13
C LEU A 229 -10.98 -0.68 1.68
N CYS A 230 -11.25 -1.83 2.27
CA CYS A 230 -11.67 -1.94 3.67
C CYS A 230 -10.51 -2.05 4.67
N SER A 231 -9.48 -1.21 4.53
CA SER A 231 -8.35 -1.12 5.49
C SER A 231 -8.71 -0.49 6.83
N LEU A 232 -9.96 -0.04 6.96
CA LEU A 232 -10.55 0.51 8.16
C LEU A 232 -11.96 -0.06 8.34
N GLY A 233 -12.30 -0.52 9.56
CA GLY A 233 -13.62 -1.09 9.84
C GLY A 233 -14.80 -0.12 9.60
N ALA A 234 -14.57 1.19 9.64
CA ALA A 234 -15.56 2.20 9.26
C ALA A 234 -15.93 2.13 7.77
N ILE A 235 -14.97 1.80 6.90
CA ILE A 235 -15.20 1.59 5.46
C ILE A 235 -15.94 0.27 5.24
N SER A 236 -15.58 -0.82 5.94
CA SER A 236 -16.30 -2.10 5.83
C SER A 236 -17.80 -1.96 6.10
N LYS A 237 -18.20 -1.08 7.02
CA LYS A 237 -19.60 -0.82 7.35
C LYS A 237 -20.41 -0.20 6.20
N THR A 238 -19.76 0.40 5.21
CA THR A 238 -20.45 1.00 4.06
C THR A 238 -20.75 -0.03 2.98
N VAL A 239 -20.07 -1.19 3.01
CA VAL A 239 -20.23 -2.28 2.05
C VAL A 239 -21.53 -3.04 2.33
N GLN A 240 -22.39 -3.16 1.32
CA GLN A 240 -23.63 -3.96 1.41
C GLN A 240 -23.38 -5.43 1.04
N LEU A 241 -24.20 -6.34 1.54
CA LEU A 241 -24.21 -7.71 1.01
C LEU A 241 -24.66 -7.70 -0.47
N PRO A 242 -24.10 -8.58 -1.32
CA PRO A 242 -24.60 -8.75 -2.68
C PRO A 242 -26.07 -9.16 -2.67
N ASP A 243 -26.90 -8.49 -3.48
CA ASP A 243 -28.31 -8.83 -3.66
C ASP A 243 -28.45 -10.06 -4.57
N VAL A 244 -28.20 -11.23 -3.99
CA VAL A 244 -28.22 -12.54 -4.65
C VAL A 244 -28.90 -13.57 -3.76
N GLY A 245 -29.31 -14.71 -4.33
CA GLY A 245 -29.86 -15.82 -3.56
C GLY A 245 -28.82 -16.45 -2.62
N GLU A 246 -29.30 -17.14 -1.58
CA GLU A 246 -28.47 -17.75 -0.53
C GLU A 246 -27.36 -18.68 -1.07
N GLU A 247 -27.64 -19.46 -2.11
CA GLU A 247 -26.64 -20.35 -2.75
C GLU A 247 -25.49 -19.56 -3.40
N MET A 248 -25.80 -18.50 -4.15
CA MET A 248 -24.81 -17.63 -4.77
C MET A 248 -24.04 -16.84 -3.71
N LEU A 249 -24.71 -16.41 -2.64
CA LEU A 249 -24.07 -15.74 -1.52
C LEU A 249 -23.04 -16.67 -0.86
N ALA A 250 -23.41 -17.92 -0.60
CA ALA A 250 -22.52 -18.96 -0.08
C ALA A 250 -21.30 -19.17 -0.99
N GLU A 251 -21.52 -19.22 -2.31
CA GLU A 251 -20.45 -19.38 -3.30
C GLU A 251 -19.47 -18.19 -3.25
N ILE A 252 -19.98 -16.96 -3.24
CA ILE A 252 -19.15 -15.75 -3.16
C ILE A 252 -18.27 -15.78 -1.91
N PHE A 253 -18.84 -16.04 -0.74
CA PHE A 253 -18.09 -16.08 0.52
C PHE A 253 -17.14 -17.28 0.59
N SER A 254 -17.51 -18.43 0.04
CA SER A 254 -16.60 -19.58 -0.06
C SER A 254 -15.37 -19.26 -0.92
N LYS A 255 -15.54 -18.53 -2.02
CA LYS A 255 -14.42 -18.05 -2.85
C LYS A 255 -13.54 -17.06 -2.09
N ILE A 256 -14.14 -16.14 -1.32
CA ILE A 256 -13.38 -15.19 -0.50
C ILE A 256 -12.51 -15.93 0.53
N ALA A 257 -13.06 -16.96 1.20
CA ALA A 257 -12.29 -17.74 2.16
C ALA A 257 -11.09 -18.45 1.52
N LEU A 258 -11.25 -18.98 0.31
CA LEU A 258 -10.22 -19.77 -0.37
C LEU A 258 -9.17 -18.91 -1.09
N ASP A 259 -9.62 -17.89 -1.81
CA ASP A 259 -8.84 -17.26 -2.90
C ASP A 259 -8.56 -15.76 -2.70
N ASP A 260 -9.15 -15.09 -1.69
CA ASP A 260 -8.90 -13.67 -1.47
C ASP A 260 -7.77 -13.38 -0.48
N ASP A 261 -7.37 -12.12 -0.43
CA ASP A 261 -6.34 -11.62 0.47
C ASP A 261 -6.87 -11.41 1.90
N PRO A 262 -5.97 -11.36 2.92
CA PRO A 262 -6.39 -11.19 4.31
C PRO A 262 -7.21 -9.92 4.57
N LEU A 263 -6.93 -8.82 3.85
CA LEU A 263 -7.64 -7.55 4.03
C LEU A 263 -9.10 -7.69 3.57
N SER A 264 -9.33 -8.32 2.43
CA SER A 264 -10.70 -8.62 1.97
C SER A 264 -11.40 -9.61 2.90
N LYS A 265 -10.69 -10.63 3.41
CA LYS A 265 -11.22 -11.63 4.35
C LYS A 265 -11.69 -11.00 5.67
N VAL A 266 -10.90 -10.12 6.30
CA VAL A 266 -11.31 -9.46 7.55
C VAL A 266 -12.55 -8.59 7.36
N ALA A 267 -12.62 -7.84 6.24
CA ALA A 267 -13.76 -7.00 5.93
C ALA A 267 -15.03 -7.83 5.68
N ALA A 268 -14.91 -8.94 4.94
CA ALA A 268 -16.00 -9.88 4.74
C ALA A 268 -16.49 -10.51 6.05
N VAL A 269 -15.61 -10.80 7.02
CA VAL A 269 -16.01 -11.26 8.36
C VAL A 269 -16.81 -10.21 9.11
N GLU A 270 -16.37 -8.94 9.10
CA GLU A 270 -17.10 -7.83 9.73
C GLU A 270 -18.52 -7.69 9.16
N ILE A 271 -18.66 -7.78 7.83
CA ILE A 271 -19.95 -7.71 7.13
C ILE A 271 -20.81 -8.95 7.43
N ALA A 272 -20.22 -10.14 7.42
CA ALA A 272 -20.92 -11.40 7.67
C ALA A 272 -21.49 -11.45 9.09
N LEU A 273 -20.71 -11.05 10.10
CA LEU A 273 -21.15 -11.00 11.49
C LEU A 273 -22.36 -10.07 11.70
N ALA A 274 -22.44 -8.98 10.92
CA ALA A 274 -23.60 -8.08 10.95
C ALA A 274 -24.87 -8.72 10.37
N HIS A 275 -24.78 -9.85 9.66
CA HIS A 275 -25.92 -10.47 8.97
C HIS A 275 -26.11 -11.95 9.34
N CYS A 276 -25.34 -12.52 10.27
CA CYS A 276 -25.41 -13.95 10.63
C CYS A 276 -26.80 -14.42 11.08
N ASP A 277 -27.61 -13.53 11.67
CA ASP A 277 -28.98 -13.81 12.13
C ASP A 277 -29.98 -13.97 10.98
N THR A 278 -29.77 -13.20 9.89
CA THR A 278 -30.64 -13.19 8.70
C THR A 278 -30.10 -14.04 7.55
N GLN A 279 -28.79 -14.30 7.55
CA GLN A 279 -28.08 -15.11 6.55
C GLN A 279 -27.22 -16.19 7.24
N PRO A 280 -27.85 -17.25 7.80
CA PRO A 280 -27.17 -18.38 8.44
C PRO A 280 -26.01 -18.99 7.66
N VAL A 281 -26.10 -18.98 6.32
CA VAL A 281 -25.11 -19.55 5.42
C VAL A 281 -23.71 -18.91 5.57
N LEU A 282 -23.64 -17.70 6.12
CA LEU A 282 -22.39 -16.99 6.35
C LEU A 282 -21.60 -17.52 7.56
N ALA A 283 -22.24 -18.26 8.47
CA ALA A 283 -21.58 -18.73 9.69
C ALA A 283 -20.35 -19.62 9.41
N SER A 284 -20.44 -20.52 8.43
CA SER A 284 -19.32 -21.40 8.07
C SER A 284 -18.14 -20.64 7.48
N PHE A 285 -18.41 -19.56 6.75
CA PHE A 285 -17.35 -18.67 6.25
C PHE A 285 -16.61 -18.00 7.41
N VAL A 286 -17.34 -17.43 8.37
CA VAL A 286 -16.73 -16.78 9.54
C VAL A 286 -15.92 -17.78 10.36
N GLU A 287 -16.44 -18.99 10.58
CA GLU A 287 -15.70 -20.05 11.28
C GLU A 287 -14.37 -20.38 10.59
N ALA A 288 -14.39 -20.53 9.26
CA ALA A 288 -13.20 -20.86 8.48
C ALA A 288 -12.15 -19.75 8.57
N VAL A 289 -12.52 -18.52 8.18
CA VAL A 289 -11.56 -17.40 8.11
C VAL A 289 -11.00 -17.03 9.48
N VAL A 290 -11.84 -16.96 10.51
CA VAL A 290 -11.35 -16.64 11.86
C VAL A 290 -10.47 -17.76 12.40
N GLY A 291 -10.83 -19.02 12.12
CA GLY A 291 -9.97 -20.17 12.45
C GLY A 291 -8.60 -20.08 11.80
N ASP A 292 -8.55 -19.76 10.50
CA ASP A 292 -7.32 -19.63 9.73
C ASP A 292 -6.45 -18.47 10.26
N PHE A 293 -7.04 -17.31 10.55
CA PHE A 293 -6.30 -16.18 11.13
C PHE A 293 -5.71 -16.49 12.50
N ILE A 294 -6.45 -17.22 13.34
CA ILE A 294 -5.94 -17.65 14.65
C ILE A 294 -4.79 -18.65 14.47
N ALA A 295 -4.89 -19.57 13.52
CA ALA A 295 -3.90 -20.61 13.29
C ALA A 295 -2.64 -20.14 12.53
N ASP A 296 -2.73 -19.05 11.78
CA ASP A 296 -1.62 -18.48 11.02
C ASP A 296 -0.48 -18.02 11.94
N ASP A 297 0.75 -18.41 11.59
CA ASP A 297 1.98 -18.04 12.27
C ASP A 297 2.69 -16.95 11.45
N PRO A 298 2.63 -15.67 11.87
CA PRO A 298 3.10 -14.54 11.06
C PRO A 298 4.62 -14.49 10.86
N HIS A 299 5.37 -15.38 11.51
CA HIS A 299 6.83 -15.49 11.36
C HIS A 299 7.25 -16.46 10.26
N ARG A 300 6.31 -17.15 9.62
CA ARG A 300 6.58 -18.08 8.53
C ARG A 300 6.42 -17.40 7.18
N ASP A 301 7.26 -17.77 6.22
CA ASP A 301 7.19 -17.25 4.85
C ASP A 301 5.88 -17.65 4.13
N GLU A 302 5.24 -18.74 4.56
CA GLU A 302 3.93 -19.16 4.04
C GLU A 302 2.74 -18.36 4.59
N SER A 303 2.96 -17.50 5.60
CA SER A 303 1.90 -16.70 6.21
C SER A 303 1.24 -15.75 5.20
N GLU A 304 -0.10 -15.73 5.20
CA GLU A 304 -0.82 -14.76 4.37
C GLU A 304 -0.58 -13.31 4.84
N PHE A 305 -0.31 -13.11 6.13
CA PHE A 305 0.04 -11.80 6.69
C PHE A 305 1.47 -11.38 6.34
N ALA A 306 2.42 -12.31 6.27
CA ALA A 306 3.76 -12.03 5.76
C ALA A 306 3.69 -11.56 4.31
N LEU A 307 2.94 -12.26 3.46
CA LEU A 307 2.76 -11.87 2.06
C LEU A 307 2.07 -10.50 1.91
N LEU A 308 0.99 -10.25 2.66
CA LEU A 308 0.29 -8.95 2.64
C LEU A 308 1.22 -7.81 3.08
N SER A 309 1.94 -7.99 4.20
CA SER A 309 2.94 -7.04 4.71
C SER A 309 3.96 -6.71 3.64
N GLN A 310 4.57 -7.72 3.01
CA GLN A 310 5.63 -7.51 2.03
C GLN A 310 5.13 -6.80 0.76
N MET A 311 3.97 -7.18 0.24
CA MET A 311 3.41 -6.51 -0.95
C MET A 311 2.98 -5.07 -0.66
N ALA A 312 2.47 -4.80 0.55
CA ALA A 312 2.15 -3.44 0.98
C ALA A 312 3.40 -2.58 1.14
N VAL A 313 4.47 -3.10 1.77
CA VAL A 313 5.77 -2.41 1.89
C VAL A 313 6.37 -2.14 0.52
N LEU A 314 6.41 -3.13 -0.36
CA LEU A 314 6.95 -2.99 -1.70
C LEU A 314 6.20 -1.91 -2.50
N THR A 315 4.87 -1.94 -2.45
CA THR A 315 4.03 -0.91 -3.07
C THR A 315 4.30 0.47 -2.50
N ALA A 316 4.30 0.60 -1.17
CA ALA A 316 4.52 1.90 -0.52
C ALA A 316 5.91 2.48 -0.83
N SER A 317 6.92 1.63 -0.93
CA SER A 317 8.27 2.03 -1.31
C SER A 317 8.35 2.52 -2.75
N GLU A 318 7.68 1.87 -3.70
CA GLU A 318 7.58 2.37 -5.08
C GLU A 318 6.85 3.71 -5.15
N LEU A 319 5.72 3.85 -4.43
CA LEU A 319 4.98 5.11 -4.36
C LEU A 319 5.83 6.23 -3.79
N SER A 320 6.58 5.97 -2.71
CA SER A 320 7.53 6.90 -2.10
C SER A 320 8.62 7.31 -3.08
N ARG A 321 9.30 6.33 -3.71
CA ARG A 321 10.39 6.59 -4.65
C ARG A 321 9.96 7.42 -5.85
N LYS A 322 8.77 7.13 -6.38
CA LYS A 322 8.18 7.86 -7.52
C LYS A 322 7.48 9.15 -7.11
N LYS A 323 7.46 9.47 -5.80
CA LYS A 323 6.78 10.65 -5.23
C LYS A 323 5.32 10.73 -5.64
N ALA A 324 4.65 9.58 -5.70
CA ALA A 324 3.21 9.52 -5.94
C ALA A 324 2.47 10.17 -4.77
N PHE A 325 1.47 10.99 -5.08
CA PHE A 325 0.67 11.75 -4.10
C PHE A 325 1.52 12.63 -3.16
N PRO A 326 2.34 13.56 -3.68
CA PRO A 326 3.27 14.34 -2.87
C PRO A 326 2.57 15.30 -1.90
N ARG A 327 1.27 15.55 -2.10
CA ARG A 327 0.45 16.45 -1.27
C ARG A 327 -0.70 15.75 -0.55
N SER A 328 -0.86 14.43 -0.72
CA SER A 328 -1.91 13.71 0.00
C SER A 328 -1.55 13.52 1.46
N GLN A 329 -2.57 13.30 2.29
CA GLN A 329 -2.39 12.82 3.66
C GLN A 329 -1.72 11.42 3.64
N PRO A 330 -0.92 11.05 4.68
CA PRO A 330 -0.23 9.77 4.72
C PRO A 330 -1.15 8.54 4.67
N PHE A 331 -2.32 8.59 5.32
CA PHE A 331 -3.30 7.50 5.28
C PHE A 331 -3.67 7.10 3.85
N TYR A 332 -3.75 8.06 2.91
CA TYR A 332 -4.14 7.78 1.53
C TYR A 332 -3.09 6.95 0.79
N ARG A 333 -1.80 7.24 1.00
CA ARG A 333 -0.70 6.40 0.45
C ARG A 333 -0.70 4.99 1.06
N LYS A 334 -1.04 4.86 2.35
CA LYS A 334 -1.16 3.55 3.01
C LYS A 334 -2.35 2.76 2.46
N GLN A 335 -3.47 3.43 2.24
CA GLN A 335 -4.64 2.85 1.60
C GLN A 335 -4.35 2.40 0.16
N ALA A 336 -3.63 3.20 -0.63
CA ALA A 336 -3.21 2.83 -1.98
C ALA A 336 -2.34 1.57 -1.96
N SER A 337 -1.37 1.53 -1.03
CA SER A 337 -0.47 0.39 -0.86
C SER A 337 -1.20 -0.89 -0.45
N LEU A 338 -2.14 -0.80 0.50
CA LEU A 338 -2.90 -1.95 0.99
C LEU A 338 -3.90 -2.46 -0.05
N ALA A 339 -4.61 -1.56 -0.74
CA ALA A 339 -5.53 -1.94 -1.80
C ALA A 339 -4.81 -2.60 -2.98
N GLN A 340 -3.64 -2.07 -3.37
CA GLN A 340 -2.83 -2.70 -4.41
C GLN A 340 -2.25 -4.04 -3.98
N ALA A 341 -1.79 -4.16 -2.73
CA ALA A 341 -1.36 -5.45 -2.19
C ALA A 341 -2.50 -6.47 -2.26
N SER A 342 -3.72 -6.09 -1.91
CA SER A 342 -4.92 -6.95 -2.07
C SER A 342 -5.12 -7.39 -3.53
N VAL A 343 -5.00 -6.48 -4.51
CA VAL A 343 -5.08 -6.82 -5.95
C VAL A 343 -3.99 -7.81 -6.37
N ILE A 344 -2.75 -7.62 -5.92
CA ILE A 344 -1.61 -8.52 -6.21
C ILE A 344 -1.86 -9.90 -5.61
N LEU A 345 -2.23 -9.98 -4.32
CA LEU A 345 -2.48 -11.25 -3.63
C LEU A 345 -3.62 -12.03 -4.29
N ARG A 346 -4.68 -11.34 -4.70
CA ARG A 346 -5.79 -11.94 -5.45
C ARG A 346 -5.34 -12.46 -6.82
N ALA A 347 -4.39 -11.81 -7.46
CA ALA A 347 -3.82 -12.27 -8.74
C ALA A 347 -2.89 -13.49 -8.56
N PHE A 348 -2.30 -13.70 -7.38
CA PHE A 348 -1.56 -14.93 -7.09
C PHE A 348 -2.49 -16.14 -6.95
N SER A 349 -3.72 -15.95 -6.48
CA SER A 349 -4.69 -17.04 -6.35
C SER A 349 -5.07 -17.62 -7.72
N GLY A 350 -4.88 -18.93 -7.88
CA GLY A 350 -5.11 -19.64 -9.14
C GLY A 350 -3.92 -19.61 -10.12
N THR A 351 -2.79 -19.06 -9.73
CA THR A 351 -1.53 -19.06 -10.52
C THR A 351 -0.49 -19.98 -9.88
N PRO A 352 0.53 -20.46 -10.64
CA PRO A 352 1.57 -21.35 -10.11
C PRO A 352 2.63 -20.63 -9.26
N VAL A 353 2.30 -19.49 -8.65
CA VAL A 353 3.22 -18.66 -7.87
C VAL A 353 3.49 -19.28 -6.50
N ASP A 354 4.77 -19.45 -6.17
CA ASP A 354 5.22 -19.82 -4.83
C ASP A 354 5.24 -18.57 -3.93
N ARG A 355 4.26 -18.48 -3.03
CA ARG A 355 4.08 -17.34 -2.12
C ARG A 355 5.27 -17.15 -1.17
N ALA A 356 5.87 -18.23 -0.66
CA ALA A 356 7.03 -18.13 0.22
C ALA A 356 8.26 -17.60 -0.53
N ALA A 357 8.44 -18.04 -1.79
CA ALA A 357 9.50 -17.51 -2.65
C ALA A 357 9.30 -16.01 -2.96
N VAL A 358 8.05 -15.55 -3.09
CA VAL A 358 7.74 -14.11 -3.27
C VAL A 358 8.12 -13.29 -2.04
N VAL A 359 7.81 -13.77 -0.82
CA VAL A 359 8.22 -13.10 0.43
C VAL A 359 9.74 -12.94 0.48
N GLN A 360 10.49 -14.02 0.26
CA GLN A 360 11.96 -14.00 0.24
C GLN A 360 12.55 -13.15 -0.90
N TRP A 361 11.85 -13.05 -2.03
CA TRP A 361 12.23 -12.17 -3.13
C TRP A 361 12.05 -10.70 -2.74
N ALA A 362 10.91 -10.33 -2.16
CA ALA A 362 10.63 -8.96 -1.72
C ALA A 362 11.63 -8.48 -0.66
N ASP A 363 11.98 -9.33 0.31
CA ASP A 363 12.99 -9.00 1.32
C ASP A 363 14.36 -8.72 0.71
N ARG A 364 14.77 -9.51 -0.29
CA ARG A 364 16.07 -9.35 -0.96
C ARG A 364 16.17 -8.10 -1.84
N LEU A 365 15.04 -7.55 -2.29
CA LEU A 365 15.03 -6.30 -3.04
C LEU A 365 15.48 -5.09 -2.19
N GLY A 366 15.45 -5.21 -0.85
CA GLY A 366 15.85 -4.13 0.06
C GLY A 366 14.99 -2.86 -0.07
N SER A 367 13.80 -2.98 -0.68
CA SER A 367 12.93 -1.84 -0.96
C SER A 367 12.28 -1.26 0.30
N SER A 368 12.29 -1.99 1.42
CA SER A 368 11.64 -1.58 2.69
C SER A 368 12.18 -0.29 3.29
N HIS A 369 13.40 0.13 2.94
CA HIS A 369 14.02 1.33 3.51
C HIS A 369 13.25 2.61 3.13
N ASP A 370 12.79 2.72 1.89
CA ASP A 370 12.05 3.90 1.41
C ASP A 370 10.70 4.07 2.11
N PHE A 371 9.96 2.97 2.24
CA PHE A 371 8.74 2.91 3.03
C PHE A 371 9.00 3.34 4.48
N TYR A 372 10.04 2.77 5.10
CA TYR A 372 10.32 3.01 6.51
C TYR A 372 10.66 4.49 6.78
N LEU A 373 11.55 5.08 5.98
CA LEU A 373 11.91 6.50 6.11
C LEU A 373 10.73 7.44 5.81
N GLN A 374 9.93 7.14 4.79
CA GLN A 374 8.71 7.89 4.51
C GLN A 374 7.74 7.83 5.70
N GLY A 375 7.53 6.65 6.27
CA GLY A 375 6.69 6.45 7.45
C GLY A 375 7.18 7.24 8.66
N LEU A 376 8.51 7.32 8.88
CA LEU A 376 9.07 8.15 9.94
C LEU A 376 8.79 9.65 9.74
N VAL A 377 8.88 10.15 8.50
CA VAL A 377 8.51 11.53 8.17
C VAL A 377 7.02 11.78 8.40
N ASP A 378 6.19 10.80 8.04
CA ASP A 378 4.73 10.88 8.14
C ASP A 378 4.25 10.97 9.59
N LEU A 379 5.03 10.51 10.58
CA LEU A 379 4.71 10.65 12.01
C LEU A 379 4.50 12.10 12.46
N ARG A 380 5.06 13.07 11.73
CA ARG A 380 4.74 14.48 11.98
C ARG A 380 3.24 14.75 11.86
N ILE A 381 2.57 14.13 10.90
CA ILE A 381 1.13 14.25 10.66
C ILE A 381 0.37 13.16 11.43
N GLU A 382 0.87 11.93 11.40
CA GLU A 382 0.21 10.73 11.92
C GLU A 382 1.04 10.05 13.02
N PRO A 383 1.19 10.67 14.22
CA PRO A 383 2.17 10.26 15.22
C PRO A 383 1.87 8.90 15.87
N ARG A 384 0.66 8.37 15.67
CA ARG A 384 0.22 7.11 16.29
C ARG A 384 0.48 5.89 15.43
N TRP A 385 0.72 6.03 14.13
CA TRP A 385 0.94 4.88 13.25
C TRP A 385 2.41 4.77 12.85
N LEU A 386 3.14 3.90 13.54
CA LEU A 386 4.56 3.67 13.27
C LEU A 386 4.74 2.82 12.00
N PRO A 387 5.80 3.04 11.20
CA PRO A 387 6.08 2.19 10.05
C PRO A 387 6.28 0.71 10.45
N ASP A 388 6.69 0.44 11.69
CA ASP A 388 6.80 -0.92 12.24
C ASP A 388 5.45 -1.66 12.26
N PHE A 389 4.31 -0.96 12.22
CA PHE A 389 2.99 -1.60 12.32
C PHE A 389 2.54 -2.29 11.04
N ILE A 390 3.28 -2.14 9.94
CA ILE A 390 3.02 -2.91 8.73
C ILE A 390 3.46 -4.37 8.86
N HIS A 391 4.26 -4.73 9.87
CA HIS A 391 4.73 -6.10 10.04
C HIS A 391 3.58 -7.09 10.19
N ALA A 392 3.78 -8.30 9.66
CA ALA A 392 2.77 -9.38 9.63
C ALA A 392 2.10 -9.64 10.98
N GLU A 393 2.88 -9.68 12.05
CA GLU A 393 2.39 -9.89 13.42
C GLU A 393 1.41 -8.80 13.85
N GLN A 394 1.75 -7.53 13.56
CA GLN A 394 0.91 -6.40 13.91
C GLN A 394 -0.34 -6.30 13.02
N ILE A 395 -0.24 -6.58 11.73
CA ILE A 395 -1.42 -6.65 10.84
C ILE A 395 -2.37 -7.75 11.33
N ARG A 396 -1.84 -8.92 11.68
CA ARG A 396 -2.65 -10.02 12.25
C ARG A 396 -3.32 -9.59 13.55
N ALA A 397 -2.58 -8.93 14.45
CA ALA A 397 -3.14 -8.42 15.70
C ALA A 397 -4.26 -7.39 15.45
N ASP A 398 -4.07 -6.45 14.51
CA ASP A 398 -5.09 -5.50 14.07
C ASP A 398 -6.35 -6.22 13.58
N PHE A 399 -6.20 -7.24 12.71
CA PHE A 399 -7.35 -7.95 12.15
C PHE A 399 -8.11 -8.76 13.22
N ILE A 400 -7.40 -9.39 14.16
CA ILE A 400 -8.02 -10.03 15.32
C ILE A 400 -8.75 -8.99 16.19
N GLY A 401 -8.18 -7.80 16.39
CA GLY A 401 -8.82 -6.68 17.08
C GLY A 401 -10.10 -6.21 16.39
N ARG A 402 -10.07 -6.07 15.06
CA ARG A 402 -11.23 -5.75 14.23
C ARG A 402 -12.35 -6.78 14.35
N ILE A 403 -12.01 -8.07 14.24
CA ILE A 403 -12.97 -9.17 14.43
C ILE A 403 -13.57 -9.12 15.84
N ARG A 404 -12.75 -8.93 16.89
CA ARG A 404 -13.24 -8.77 18.28
C ARG A 404 -14.24 -7.61 18.39
N ASN A 405 -13.95 -6.48 17.78
CA ASN A 405 -14.84 -5.30 17.81
C ASN A 405 -16.16 -5.58 17.05
N ALA A 406 -16.10 -6.28 15.92
CA ALA A 406 -17.29 -6.69 15.17
C ALA A 406 -18.15 -7.71 15.95
N VAL A 407 -17.51 -8.67 16.64
CA VAL A 407 -18.19 -9.62 17.54
C VAL A 407 -18.88 -8.89 18.68
N ALA A 408 -18.18 -7.96 19.35
CA ALA A 408 -18.77 -7.18 20.44
C ALA A 408 -19.98 -6.34 19.99
N THR A 409 -19.95 -5.84 18.74
CA THR A 409 -21.04 -5.05 18.15
C THR A 409 -22.26 -5.91 17.77
N ASN A 410 -22.05 -7.20 17.47
CA ASN A 410 -23.08 -8.09 16.92
C ASN A 410 -23.30 -9.36 17.77
N ASP A 411 -22.96 -9.36 19.06
CA ASP A 411 -23.02 -10.55 19.94
C ASP A 411 -24.43 -11.18 19.96
N ASP A 412 -25.47 -10.35 19.90
CA ASP A 412 -26.88 -10.76 19.84
C ASP A 412 -27.25 -11.48 18.53
N ARG A 413 -26.53 -11.22 17.43
CA ARG A 413 -26.75 -11.84 16.11
C ARG A 413 -26.00 -13.15 15.93
N ILE A 414 -25.04 -13.46 16.79
CA ILE A 414 -24.25 -14.70 16.73
C ILE A 414 -25.02 -15.81 17.45
N THR A 415 -25.95 -16.47 16.78
CA THR A 415 -26.84 -17.48 17.41
C THR A 415 -26.34 -18.92 17.30
N PHE A 416 -25.41 -19.21 16.39
CA PHE A 416 -24.91 -20.58 16.17
C PHE A 416 -23.93 -20.99 17.28
N ASP A 417 -24.21 -22.10 17.97
CA ASP A 417 -23.42 -22.55 19.12
C ASP A 417 -21.93 -22.71 18.82
N ARG A 418 -21.59 -23.28 17.65
CA ARG A 418 -20.20 -23.48 17.24
C ARG A 418 -19.48 -22.15 17.00
N LEU A 419 -20.13 -21.21 16.32
CA LEU A 419 -19.62 -19.87 16.10
C LEU A 419 -19.49 -19.08 17.41
N ARG A 420 -20.48 -19.18 18.31
CA ARG A 420 -20.39 -18.60 19.66
C ARG A 420 -19.21 -19.16 20.43
N ALA A 421 -18.97 -20.47 20.39
CA ALA A 421 -17.84 -21.10 21.08
C ALA A 421 -16.48 -20.62 20.55
N LEU A 422 -16.38 -20.28 19.25
CA LEU A 422 -15.18 -19.73 18.63
C LEU A 422 -14.94 -18.26 19.02
N LEU A 423 -16.00 -17.46 19.06
CA LEU A 423 -15.90 -15.99 19.09
C LEU A 423 -16.19 -15.37 20.46
N VAL A 424 -17.17 -15.88 21.20
CA VAL A 424 -17.78 -15.19 22.34
C VAL A 424 -17.32 -15.77 23.67
N GLY A 425 -17.01 -14.88 24.62
CA GLY A 425 -16.64 -15.22 25.99
C GLY A 425 -15.13 -15.19 26.24
N PRO A 426 -14.71 -15.10 27.51
CA PRO A 426 -13.30 -14.89 27.87
C PRO A 426 -12.40 -16.09 27.54
N ASP A 427 -12.97 -17.29 27.43
CA ASP A 427 -12.23 -18.52 27.13
C ASP A 427 -12.27 -18.92 25.64
N SER A 428 -12.94 -18.11 24.80
CA SER A 428 -13.05 -18.39 23.37
C SER A 428 -11.66 -18.37 22.70
N PRO A 429 -11.45 -19.16 21.63
CA PRO A 429 -10.21 -19.06 20.85
C PRO A 429 -9.91 -17.64 20.39
N LEU A 430 -10.93 -16.86 19.98
CA LEU A 430 -10.74 -15.45 19.62
C LEU A 430 -10.20 -14.64 20.79
N ALA A 431 -10.79 -14.75 21.99
CA ALA A 431 -10.34 -14.01 23.17
C ALA A 431 -8.88 -14.35 23.55
N LYS A 432 -8.45 -15.60 23.34
CA LYS A 432 -7.07 -16.04 23.58
C LYS A 432 -6.10 -15.57 22.50
N ALA A 433 -6.58 -15.30 21.29
CA ALA A 433 -5.76 -14.79 20.18
C ALA A 433 -5.56 -13.27 20.23
N VAL A 434 -6.38 -12.55 21.01
CA VAL A 434 -6.24 -11.10 21.22
C VAL A 434 -4.99 -10.84 22.05
N ASP A 435 -3.95 -10.33 21.39
CA ASP A 435 -2.74 -9.88 22.05
C ASP A 435 -2.83 -8.40 22.44
N TRP A 436 -2.67 -8.10 23.73
CA TRP A 436 -2.72 -6.73 24.24
C TRP A 436 -1.28 -6.21 24.48
N PRO A 437 -0.95 -4.98 24.03
CA PRO A 437 -1.84 -3.96 23.48
C PRO A 437 -2.04 -4.01 21.96
N PHE A 438 -1.36 -4.92 21.26
CA PHE A 438 -1.21 -4.89 19.79
C PHE A 438 -2.54 -4.88 19.02
N ALA A 439 -3.54 -5.65 19.45
CA ALA A 439 -4.87 -5.66 18.85
C ALA A 439 -5.72 -4.39 19.11
N SER A 440 -5.17 -3.43 19.87
CA SER A 440 -5.82 -2.15 20.19
C SER A 440 -4.96 -0.95 19.77
N LEU A 441 -3.86 -1.19 19.05
CA LEU A 441 -3.11 -0.15 18.36
C LEU A 441 -3.91 0.38 17.17
N PRO A 442 -3.63 1.62 16.70
CA PRO A 442 -4.37 2.20 15.58
C PRO A 442 -4.20 1.37 14.29
N SER A 443 -5.30 1.18 13.57
CA SER A 443 -5.27 0.58 12.24
C SER A 443 -4.51 1.49 11.25
N PRO A 444 -4.11 1.00 10.05
CA PRO A 444 -3.29 1.74 9.09
C PRO A 444 -3.73 3.16 8.75
N LEU A 445 -5.02 3.46 8.77
CA LEU A 445 -5.54 4.80 8.43
C LEU A 445 -5.77 5.71 9.65
N GLU A 446 -5.61 5.20 10.87
CA GLU A 446 -6.03 5.88 12.10
C GLU A 446 -4.90 6.68 12.79
N GLY A 447 -3.76 6.83 12.11
CA GLY A 447 -2.55 7.42 12.72
C GLY A 447 -2.68 8.89 13.15
N SER A 448 -3.60 9.64 12.54
CA SER A 448 -3.95 11.03 12.91
C SER A 448 -5.14 11.12 13.85
N LEU A 449 -5.91 10.04 14.03
CA LEU A 449 -7.13 10.10 14.84
C LEU A 449 -6.79 10.24 16.32
N THR A 450 -7.66 10.96 17.03
CA THR A 450 -7.64 10.93 18.49
C THR A 450 -8.30 9.62 18.94
N PRO A 451 -7.63 8.80 19.77
CA PRO A 451 -8.27 7.61 20.33
C PRO A 451 -9.56 7.97 21.05
N GLN A 452 -10.61 7.16 20.92
CA GLN A 452 -11.87 7.42 21.63
C GLN A 452 -11.88 6.89 23.06
N GLY A 453 -11.00 5.94 23.37
CA GLY A 453 -10.87 5.36 24.69
C GLY A 453 -10.19 6.29 25.70
N ARG A 454 -10.43 6.02 26.97
CA ARG A 454 -9.75 6.66 28.10
C ARG A 454 -9.10 5.60 28.96
N VAL A 455 -7.84 5.81 29.28
CA VAL A 455 -7.12 4.98 30.24
C VAL A 455 -7.88 5.02 31.58
N PRO A 456 -8.21 3.88 32.18
CA PRO A 456 -8.80 3.83 33.51
C PRO A 456 -7.91 4.55 34.55
N GLU A 457 -8.53 5.31 35.46
CA GLU A 457 -7.80 6.16 36.43
C GLU A 457 -6.81 5.35 37.30
N TYR A 458 -7.15 4.12 37.66
CA TYR A 458 -6.24 3.27 38.45
C TYR A 458 -4.94 2.93 37.71
N ILE A 459 -4.94 2.87 36.37
CA ILE A 459 -3.73 2.67 35.56
C ILE A 459 -2.94 3.98 35.54
N LEU A 460 -3.62 5.13 35.37
CA LEU A 460 -2.97 6.45 35.42
C LEU A 460 -2.28 6.68 36.76
N ASP A 461 -2.92 6.33 37.88
CA ASP A 461 -2.34 6.42 39.21
C ASP A 461 -1.09 5.54 39.37
N GLN A 462 -1.09 4.33 38.81
CA GLN A 462 0.09 3.46 38.80
C GLN A 462 1.23 4.04 37.97
N VAL A 463 0.92 4.65 36.83
CA VAL A 463 1.91 5.34 36.00
C VAL A 463 2.49 6.54 36.75
N ARG A 464 1.65 7.39 37.36
CA ARG A 464 2.09 8.53 38.18
C ARG A 464 3.02 8.08 39.31
N ALA A 465 2.58 7.09 40.11
CA ALA A 465 3.38 6.56 41.22
C ALA A 465 4.73 6.00 40.76
N SER A 466 4.76 5.34 39.59
CA SER A 466 6.01 4.81 39.01
C SER A 466 6.96 5.92 38.58
N LEU A 467 6.44 6.99 37.95
CA LEU A 467 7.23 8.14 37.51
C LEU A 467 7.67 9.04 38.68
N GLU A 468 6.99 8.99 39.83
CA GLU A 468 7.32 9.74 41.04
C GLU A 468 8.29 9.01 41.98
N ALA A 469 8.58 7.74 41.73
CA ALA A 469 9.50 6.95 42.53
C ALA A 469 10.88 7.62 42.69
N GLU A 470 11.48 7.45 43.86
CA GLU A 470 12.80 8.03 44.18
C GLU A 470 13.90 7.49 43.26
N THR A 471 13.86 6.19 42.97
CA THR A 471 14.72 5.52 42.00
C THR A 471 13.91 5.12 40.76
N LEU A 472 14.49 5.34 39.58
CA LEU A 472 13.84 5.02 38.31
C LEU A 472 14.61 3.91 37.61
N THR A 473 13.87 2.90 37.17
CA THR A 473 14.30 1.86 36.21
C THR A 473 13.59 2.05 34.88
N ALA A 474 13.98 1.31 33.83
CA ALA A 474 13.24 1.29 32.56
C ALA A 474 11.75 0.94 32.74
N ASN A 475 11.44 0.02 33.67
CA ASN A 475 10.05 -0.41 33.95
C ASN A 475 9.18 0.71 34.53
N SER A 476 9.77 1.74 35.15
CA SER A 476 9.02 2.90 35.66
C SER A 476 8.29 3.66 34.56
N PHE A 477 8.75 3.54 33.31
CA PHE A 477 8.16 4.18 32.14
C PHE A 477 7.30 3.21 31.30
N ALA A 478 7.35 1.90 31.57
CA ALA A 478 6.68 0.89 30.73
C ALA A 478 5.16 1.09 30.69
N GLY A 479 4.53 1.42 31.82
CA GLY A 479 3.11 1.70 31.88
C GLY A 479 2.72 2.89 30.99
N LEU A 480 3.52 3.97 30.99
CA LEU A 480 3.32 5.15 30.16
C LEU A 480 3.41 4.81 28.66
N VAL A 481 4.43 4.03 28.28
CA VAL A 481 4.63 3.60 26.88
C VAL A 481 3.46 2.74 26.41
N ASN A 482 3.06 1.74 27.19
CA ASN A 482 2.01 0.78 26.82
C ASN A 482 0.64 1.43 26.58
N VAL A 483 0.31 2.49 27.31
CA VAL A 483 -0.99 3.18 27.14
C VAL A 483 -0.96 4.29 26.10
N SER A 484 0.23 4.75 25.69
CA SER A 484 0.39 5.96 24.87
C SER A 484 -0.28 5.89 23.49
N LEU A 485 -0.33 4.69 22.89
CA LEU A 485 -0.90 4.48 21.56
C LEU A 485 -2.36 3.99 21.57
N VAL A 486 -2.79 3.41 22.70
CA VAL A 486 -4.12 2.79 22.85
C VAL A 486 -5.18 3.83 23.17
N ASP A 487 -4.88 4.76 24.07
CA ASP A 487 -5.85 5.70 24.63
C ASP A 487 -5.31 7.14 24.61
N VAL A 488 -6.20 8.11 24.88
CA VAL A 488 -5.79 9.51 25.02
C VAL A 488 -4.94 9.66 26.27
N LEU A 489 -3.68 10.04 26.08
CA LEU A 489 -2.75 10.29 27.17
C LEU A 489 -2.92 11.72 27.72
N PRO A 490 -3.16 11.90 29.03
CA PRO A 490 -3.09 13.22 29.67
C PRO A 490 -1.71 13.86 29.47
N SER A 491 -1.68 15.13 29.06
CA SER A 491 -0.41 15.85 28.80
C SER A 491 0.51 15.87 30.02
N GLU A 492 -0.06 15.93 31.23
CA GLU A 492 0.64 15.90 32.51
C GLU A 492 1.59 14.70 32.66
N LEU A 493 1.28 13.54 32.06
CA LEU A 493 2.13 12.35 32.21
C LEU A 493 3.41 12.46 31.39
N SER A 494 3.36 13.15 30.25
CA SER A 494 4.55 13.44 29.45
C SER A 494 5.47 14.45 30.16
N GLU A 495 4.89 15.45 30.81
CA GLU A 495 5.59 16.44 31.63
C GLU A 495 6.21 15.77 32.86
N LEU A 496 5.46 14.89 33.52
CA LEU A 496 5.93 14.12 34.68
C LEU A 496 7.10 13.21 34.30
N ALA A 497 7.03 12.55 33.14
CA ALA A 497 8.15 11.73 32.64
C ALA A 497 9.41 12.58 32.37
N ALA A 498 9.26 13.76 31.76
CA ALA A 498 10.37 14.68 31.55
C ALA A 498 10.98 15.16 32.88
N ALA A 499 10.12 15.53 33.84
CA ALA A 499 10.52 15.93 35.18
C ALA A 499 11.23 14.80 35.94
N ALA A 500 10.74 13.56 35.81
CA ALA A 500 11.31 12.37 36.43
C ALA A 500 12.74 12.13 35.94
N LEU A 501 12.98 12.19 34.63
CA LEU A 501 14.32 12.06 34.03
C LEU A 501 15.29 13.12 34.55
N ARG A 502 14.84 14.38 34.69
CA ARG A 502 15.66 15.46 35.25
C ARG A 502 15.92 15.29 36.73
N ARG A 503 14.92 14.84 37.51
CA ARG A 503 15.02 14.60 38.95
C ARG A 503 16.14 13.61 39.29
N VAL A 504 16.22 12.51 38.54
CA VAL A 504 17.29 11.52 38.70
C VAL A 504 18.58 11.88 37.93
N LYS A 505 18.68 13.11 37.40
CA LYS A 505 19.83 13.59 36.61
C LYS A 505 20.22 12.61 35.50
N PHE A 506 19.23 12.03 34.82
CA PHE A 506 19.42 11.05 33.75
C PHE A 506 20.18 9.79 34.18
N SER A 507 20.13 9.44 35.47
CA SER A 507 20.65 8.18 36.01
C SER A 507 19.51 7.20 36.21
N ILE A 508 19.40 6.22 35.32
CA ILE A 508 18.36 5.17 35.36
C ILE A 508 19.03 3.87 35.82
N GLU A 509 18.49 3.24 36.85
CA GLU A 509 19.03 2.02 37.43
C GLU A 509 18.78 0.80 36.53
N ASN A 510 19.71 -0.16 36.59
CA ASN A 510 19.66 -1.45 35.89
C ASN A 510 19.52 -1.32 34.36
N LEU A 511 20.15 -0.29 33.80
CA LEU A 511 20.16 0.01 32.37
C LEU A 511 21.49 -0.43 31.73
N ASP A 512 21.81 -1.72 31.85
CA ASP A 512 23.12 -2.27 31.49
C ASP A 512 23.16 -2.94 30.10
N ASP A 513 22.00 -3.01 29.42
CA ASP A 513 21.80 -3.70 28.15
C ASP A 513 21.33 -2.72 27.06
N ASP A 514 22.06 -2.66 25.94
CA ASP A 514 21.76 -1.77 24.81
C ASP A 514 20.33 -1.96 24.29
N ALA A 515 19.80 -3.19 24.28
CA ALA A 515 18.43 -3.45 23.83
C ALA A 515 17.37 -2.84 24.75
N ARG A 516 17.58 -2.92 26.07
CA ARG A 516 16.72 -2.26 27.08
C ARG A 516 16.83 -0.75 27.01
N VAL A 517 18.04 -0.22 26.81
CA VAL A 517 18.26 1.22 26.63
C VAL A 517 17.50 1.71 25.42
N PHE A 518 17.65 1.04 24.27
CA PHE A 518 16.97 1.39 23.04
C PHE A 518 15.45 1.31 23.19
N SER A 519 14.93 0.23 23.78
CA SER A 519 13.49 0.05 24.01
C SER A 519 12.89 1.19 24.85
N LEU A 520 13.60 1.61 25.90
CA LEU A 520 13.18 2.74 26.73
C LEU A 520 13.20 4.06 25.93
N ILE A 521 14.29 4.35 25.23
CA ILE A 521 14.44 5.60 24.47
C ILE A 521 13.40 5.67 23.34
N SER A 522 13.23 4.59 22.59
CA SER A 522 12.26 4.47 21.51
C SER A 522 10.83 4.61 22.03
N GLY A 523 10.50 3.94 23.13
CA GLY A 523 9.20 4.07 23.79
C GLY A 523 8.90 5.51 24.23
N LEU A 524 9.87 6.20 24.83
CA LEU A 524 9.71 7.61 25.20
C LEU A 524 9.63 8.56 24.00
N ALA A 525 10.29 8.24 22.89
CA ALA A 525 10.16 8.99 21.64
C ALA A 525 8.73 8.90 21.12
N ILE A 526 8.14 7.70 21.13
CA ILE A 526 6.73 7.46 20.75
C ILE A 526 5.80 8.26 21.66
N VAL A 527 6.00 8.20 22.99
CA VAL A 527 5.21 8.99 23.94
C VAL A 527 5.29 10.47 23.62
N ALA A 528 6.48 11.01 23.35
CA ALA A 528 6.67 12.42 23.00
C ALA A 528 5.96 12.80 21.70
N ALA A 529 6.02 11.93 20.68
CA ALA A 529 5.34 12.12 19.40
C ALA A 529 3.82 12.16 19.57
N VAL A 530 3.25 11.13 20.20
CA VAL A 530 1.79 10.97 20.34
C VAL A 530 1.19 12.05 21.25
N SER A 531 1.88 12.40 22.34
CA SER A 531 1.44 13.47 23.25
C SER A 531 1.76 14.89 22.75
N ARG A 532 2.46 15.03 21.62
CA ARG A 532 2.98 16.30 21.11
C ARG A 532 3.82 17.07 22.16
N SER A 533 4.53 16.34 23.00
CA SER A 533 5.33 16.88 24.11
C SER A 533 6.74 17.23 23.66
N SER A 534 6.93 18.47 23.21
CA SER A 534 8.26 19.00 22.88
C SER A 534 9.22 18.96 24.07
N GLU A 535 8.70 19.13 25.29
CA GLU A 535 9.48 19.06 26.52
C GLU A 535 10.07 17.67 26.75
N LEU A 536 9.28 16.61 26.57
CA LEU A 536 9.75 15.23 26.70
C LEU A 536 10.76 14.91 25.59
N ALA A 537 10.51 15.33 24.35
CA ALA A 537 11.44 15.12 23.23
C ALA A 537 12.81 15.78 23.47
N ASP A 538 12.82 17.04 23.93
CA ASP A 538 14.07 17.77 24.21
C ASP A 538 14.82 17.13 25.40
N THR A 539 14.09 16.64 26.41
CA THR A 539 14.65 15.91 27.55
C THR A 539 15.24 14.55 27.13
N LEU A 540 14.55 13.86 26.21
CA LEU A 540 15.00 12.59 25.66
C LEU A 540 16.29 12.75 24.85
N ARG A 541 16.41 13.81 24.04
CA ARG A 541 17.66 14.13 23.33
C ARG A 541 18.85 14.26 24.29
N ILE A 542 18.64 14.90 25.45
CA ILE A 542 19.67 15.03 26.49
C ILE A 542 20.01 13.65 27.09
N LEU A 543 19.00 12.83 27.40
CA LEU A 543 19.21 11.46 27.91
C LEU A 543 20.06 10.64 26.94
N THR A 544 19.68 10.58 25.66
CA THR A 544 20.38 9.82 24.62
C THR A 544 21.84 10.26 24.50
N ARG A 545 22.10 11.58 24.48
CA ARG A 545 23.47 12.15 24.49
C ARG A 545 24.29 11.68 25.70
N ILE A 546 23.71 11.74 26.90
CA ILE A 546 24.38 11.34 28.13
C ILE A 546 24.74 9.85 28.09
N LEU A 547 23.79 9.00 27.69
CA LEU A 547 24.00 7.55 27.61
C LEU A 547 25.07 7.18 26.58
N ARG A 548 25.08 7.85 25.42
CA ARG A 548 26.10 7.67 24.38
C ARG A 548 27.49 8.03 24.89
N ARG A 549 27.64 9.21 25.51
CA ARG A 549 28.93 9.69 26.06
C ARG A 549 29.46 8.84 27.21
N ARG A 550 28.56 8.26 28.01
CA ARG A 550 28.91 7.30 29.07
C ARG A 550 29.20 5.89 28.53
N LYS A 551 29.00 5.65 27.23
CA LYS A 551 29.13 4.34 26.57
C LYS A 551 28.19 3.28 27.13
N HIS A 552 27.07 3.69 27.71
CA HIS A 552 25.96 2.82 28.12
C HIS A 552 24.97 2.59 26.99
N PHE A 553 25.16 3.26 25.86
CA PHE A 553 24.33 3.13 24.67
C PHE A 553 25.21 3.21 23.43
N LYS A 554 25.21 2.16 22.61
CA LYS A 554 25.92 2.11 21.30
C LYS A 554 24.95 1.76 20.18
N PRO A 555 24.02 2.66 19.84
CA PRO A 555 23.03 2.40 18.79
C PRO A 555 23.67 2.34 17.41
N SER A 556 23.00 1.64 16.49
CA SER A 556 23.27 1.77 15.06
C SER A 556 22.82 3.13 14.53
N ALA A 557 23.29 3.51 13.34
CA ALA A 557 22.80 4.70 12.64
C ALA A 557 21.28 4.68 12.42
N ASN A 558 20.71 3.50 12.15
CA ASN A 558 19.26 3.32 11.99
C ASN A 558 18.50 3.62 13.28
N ASP A 559 19.00 3.15 14.42
CA ASP A 559 18.38 3.35 15.73
C ASP A 559 18.38 4.83 16.12
N GLU A 560 19.50 5.53 15.88
CA GLU A 560 19.62 6.96 16.13
C GLU A 560 18.64 7.77 15.27
N VAL A 561 18.56 7.46 13.97
CA VAL A 561 17.63 8.14 13.05
C VAL A 561 16.19 7.88 13.48
N ARG A 562 15.84 6.63 13.79
CA ARG A 562 14.50 6.26 14.25
C ARG A 562 14.11 7.10 15.46
N VAL A 563 14.92 7.07 16.51
CA VAL A 563 14.62 7.81 17.75
C VAL A 563 14.52 9.31 17.49
N ALA A 564 15.46 9.89 16.74
CA ALA A 564 15.50 11.33 16.49
C ALA A 564 14.27 11.81 15.72
N VAL A 565 13.88 11.09 14.65
CA VAL A 565 12.75 11.49 13.80
C VAL A 565 11.42 11.26 14.50
N ILE A 566 11.25 10.14 15.23
CA ILE A 566 10.04 9.91 16.06
C ILE A 566 9.91 11.01 17.11
N ALA A 567 10.97 11.28 17.88
CA ALA A 567 10.89 12.30 18.95
C ALA A 567 10.65 13.71 18.38
N ALA A 568 11.21 14.03 17.21
CA ALA A 568 10.94 15.29 16.52
C ALA A 568 9.48 15.44 16.09
N ALA A 569 8.77 14.33 15.82
CA ALA A 569 7.33 14.33 15.54
C ALA A 569 6.47 14.83 16.72
N SER A 570 7.05 15.08 17.90
CA SER A 570 6.40 15.89 18.95
C SER A 570 6.01 17.30 18.46
N ARG A 571 6.61 17.80 17.38
CA ARG A 571 6.28 19.08 16.75
C ARG A 571 5.53 18.85 15.43
N SER A 572 4.29 19.35 15.33
CA SER A 572 3.46 19.26 14.12
C SER A 572 3.91 20.19 12.99
N GLU A 573 4.44 21.36 13.35
CA GLU A 573 4.91 22.40 12.43
C GLU A 573 6.17 21.96 11.69
N ILE A 574 6.12 21.93 10.36
CA ILE A 574 7.20 21.42 9.50
C ILE A 574 8.54 22.09 9.77
N ALA A 575 8.55 23.41 9.99
CA ALA A 575 9.77 24.17 10.25
C ALA A 575 10.42 23.81 11.58
N GLN A 576 9.61 23.55 12.61
CA GLN A 576 10.13 23.18 13.93
C GLN A 576 10.59 21.72 13.96
N TRP A 577 9.80 20.83 13.35
CA TRP A 577 10.15 19.42 13.16
C TRP A 577 11.48 19.28 12.42
N SER A 578 11.64 19.94 11.27
CA SER A 578 12.82 19.80 10.43
C SER A 578 14.08 20.35 11.11
N SER A 579 13.95 21.46 11.85
CA SER A 579 15.03 22.02 12.66
C SER A 579 15.53 21.03 13.71
N VAL A 580 14.61 20.40 14.45
CA VAL A 580 14.96 19.47 15.54
C VAL A 580 15.56 18.18 15.01
N CYS A 581 14.99 17.62 13.94
CA CYS A 581 15.58 16.50 13.21
C CYS A 581 17.02 16.82 12.79
N GLY A 582 17.23 17.98 12.14
CA GLY A 582 18.54 18.41 11.67
C GLY A 582 19.56 18.59 12.79
N GLU A 583 19.17 19.23 13.88
CA GLU A 583 20.06 19.44 15.04
C GLU A 583 20.46 18.13 15.72
N TRP A 584 19.51 17.21 15.91
CA TRP A 584 19.80 15.93 16.56
C TRP A 584 20.68 15.06 15.65
N LEU A 585 20.36 14.94 14.37
CA LEU A 585 21.16 14.15 13.43
C LEU A 585 22.55 14.76 13.18
N THR A 586 22.68 16.09 13.25
CA THR A 586 24.01 16.75 13.25
C THR A 586 24.82 16.34 14.46
N GLU A 587 24.22 16.27 15.65
CA GLU A 587 24.91 15.81 16.85
C GLU A 587 25.36 14.35 16.75
N VAL A 588 24.51 13.46 16.21
CA VAL A 588 24.88 12.05 15.94
C VAL A 588 26.06 11.99 14.98
N ALA A 589 26.01 12.75 13.89
CA ALA A 589 27.07 12.79 12.88
C ALA A 589 28.45 13.20 13.43
N PHE A 590 28.49 14.08 14.44
CA PHE A 590 29.75 14.48 15.09
C PHE A 590 30.25 13.50 16.16
N GLU A 591 29.39 12.63 16.68
CA GLU A 591 29.74 11.68 17.74
C GLU A 591 29.98 10.25 17.21
N ILE A 592 29.67 9.98 15.94
CA ILE A 592 29.92 8.70 15.29
C ILE A 592 31.43 8.43 15.17
N SER A 593 31.86 7.24 15.58
CA SER A 593 33.28 6.85 15.58
C SER A 593 33.60 5.66 14.68
N ASP A 594 32.57 5.02 14.12
CA ASP A 594 32.71 3.92 13.18
C ASP A 594 32.43 4.40 11.75
N LYS A 595 33.30 4.04 10.81
CA LYS A 595 33.23 4.51 9.42
C LYS A 595 32.08 3.86 8.64
N ALA A 596 31.73 2.61 8.94
CA ALA A 596 30.62 1.92 8.28
C ALA A 596 29.27 2.49 8.75
N GLU A 597 29.14 2.76 10.05
CA GLU A 597 27.97 3.46 10.61
C GLU A 597 27.86 4.89 10.05
N ALA A 598 28.98 5.61 9.86
CA ALA A 598 28.97 6.93 9.23
C ALA A 598 28.49 6.91 7.77
N LEU A 599 28.92 5.92 6.98
CA LEU A 599 28.43 5.73 5.60
C LEU A 599 26.94 5.39 5.58
N THR A 600 26.48 4.54 6.51
CA THR A 600 25.07 4.18 6.67
C THR A 600 24.24 5.42 7.01
N LEU A 601 24.67 6.21 8.01
CA LEU A 601 24.00 7.45 8.36
C LEU A 601 23.97 8.43 7.19
N LEU A 602 25.06 8.57 6.44
CA LEU A 602 25.14 9.44 5.26
C LEU A 602 24.10 9.05 4.19
N ALA A 603 23.95 7.75 3.92
CA ALA A 603 22.94 7.27 2.98
C ALA A 603 21.52 7.60 3.47
N ILE A 604 21.24 7.37 4.75
CA ILE A 604 19.91 7.64 5.35
C ILE A 604 19.57 9.13 5.29
N VAL A 605 20.48 10.02 5.72
CA VAL A 605 20.19 11.47 5.75
C VAL A 605 20.01 12.05 4.34
N ARG A 606 20.72 11.53 3.34
CA ARG A 606 20.50 11.91 1.93
C ARG A 606 19.13 11.46 1.46
N ARG A 607 18.73 10.22 1.77
CA ARG A 607 17.42 9.71 1.39
C ARG A 607 16.28 10.48 2.07
N LEU A 608 16.45 10.88 3.33
CA LEU A 608 15.50 11.75 4.02
C LEU A 608 15.33 13.12 3.34
N GLN A 609 16.40 13.71 2.78
CA GLN A 609 16.29 14.97 2.00
C GLN A 609 15.53 14.79 0.68
N GLU A 610 15.63 13.61 0.05
CA GLU A 610 14.91 13.30 -1.19
C GLU A 610 13.41 13.11 -0.92
N ILE A 611 13.08 12.49 0.20
CA ILE A 611 11.71 12.26 0.69
C ILE A 611 11.08 13.59 1.13
N GLU A 612 11.75 14.36 1.99
CA GLU A 612 11.24 15.61 2.55
C GLU A 612 12.23 16.76 2.34
N THR A 613 11.91 17.59 1.35
CA THR A 613 12.75 18.73 0.93
C THR A 613 12.97 19.76 2.04
N ALA A 614 12.08 19.86 3.03
CA ALA A 614 12.26 20.73 4.19
C ALA A 614 13.49 20.36 5.05
N LEU A 615 14.05 19.15 4.89
CA LEU A 615 15.26 18.70 5.58
C LEU A 615 16.56 19.08 4.84
N ILE A 616 16.50 19.64 3.62
CA ILE A 616 17.70 20.01 2.84
C ILE A 616 18.61 20.96 3.63
N GLY A 617 18.05 22.05 4.15
CA GLY A 617 18.79 23.02 4.96
C GLY A 617 19.25 22.44 6.32
N PRO A 618 18.32 21.92 7.16
CA PRO A 618 18.65 21.41 8.48
C PRO A 618 19.68 20.26 8.52
N LEU A 619 19.72 19.39 7.51
CA LEU A 619 20.68 18.26 7.46
C LEU A 619 22.04 18.62 6.84
N GLY A 620 22.22 19.82 6.28
CA GLY A 620 23.44 20.19 5.57
C GLY A 620 24.72 20.06 6.41
N LYS A 621 24.67 20.38 7.71
CA LYS A 621 25.82 20.23 8.63
C LYS A 621 26.15 18.77 8.91
N ALA A 622 25.13 17.91 9.09
CA ALA A 622 25.31 16.49 9.32
C ALA A 622 25.98 15.82 8.12
N ILE A 623 25.49 16.12 6.90
CA ILE A 623 26.06 15.60 5.65
C ILE A 623 27.52 16.03 5.49
N ALA A 624 27.82 17.31 5.66
CA ALA A 624 29.19 17.80 5.55
C ALA A 624 30.16 17.14 6.54
N ALA A 625 29.71 16.91 7.79
CA ALA A 625 30.51 16.21 8.80
C ALA A 625 30.77 14.75 8.40
N LEU A 626 29.74 14.04 7.93
CA LEU A 626 29.85 12.64 7.51
C LEU A 626 30.70 12.47 6.25
N GLU A 627 30.55 13.34 5.26
CA GLU A 627 31.38 13.34 4.05
C GLU A 627 32.86 13.59 4.39
N ALA A 628 33.15 14.57 5.26
CA ALA A 628 34.51 14.85 5.70
C ALA A 628 35.13 13.69 6.47
N TYR A 629 34.34 12.94 7.23
CA TYR A 629 34.80 11.78 8.01
C TYR A 629 34.96 10.50 7.16
N THR A 630 34.15 10.35 6.11
CA THR A 630 34.12 9.14 5.27
C THR A 630 35.02 9.23 4.03
N SER A 631 35.40 10.44 3.61
CA SER A 631 36.50 10.70 2.68
C SER A 631 37.80 10.11 3.21
#